data_AF-A0A969IA44-F1
#
_entry.id   AF-A0A969IA44-F1
#
_cell.length_a   1.000
_cell.length_b   1.000
_cell.length_c   1.000
_cell.angle_alpha   90.00
_cell.angle_beta   90.00
_cell.angle_gamma   90.00
#
_symmetry.space_group_name_H-M   'P 1'
#
loop_
_entity.id
_entity.type
_entity.pdbx_description
1 polymer ?
#
loop_
_entity_poly.entity_id
_entity_poly.type
_entity_poly.pdbx_seq_one_letter_code
_entity_poly.pdbx_strand_id
1 'polypeptide(L)'
;MDGSQTRQALDAKTATLCNNIKADKDGNPNTQDIYVYTISFAMEGEVEAQNLLRACATPPSSCPGNQCYYDVPVPEQLSGVFAHIAMGINQLRLTR
;
A
#
# COMPACT_ATOMS: atom_id res chain seq x y z
N MET A 1 9.54 25.80 17.58
CA MET A 1 9.21 24.38 17.32
C MET A 1 8.78 24.31 15.88
N ASP A 2 9.60 23.72 15.02
CA ASP A 2 9.32 23.59 13.60
C ASP A 2 8.45 22.34 13.36
N GLY A 3 7.51 22.41 12.42
CA GLY A 3 6.50 21.37 12.16
C GLY A 3 7.08 20.03 11.69
N SER A 4 8.37 20.00 11.38
CA SER A 4 9.15 18.82 10.98
C SER A 4 9.12 17.70 12.02
N GLN A 5 9.25 18.02 13.32
CA GLN A 5 9.20 17.00 14.39
C GLN A 5 7.82 16.33 14.51
N THR A 6 6.75 17.11 14.35
CA THR A 6 5.39 16.58 14.37
C THR A 6 5.13 15.69 13.15
N ARG A 7 5.61 16.08 11.96
CA ARG A 7 5.48 15.28 10.74
C ARG A 7 6.22 13.95 10.87
N GLN A 8 7.47 13.94 11.34
CA GLN A 8 8.22 12.70 11.58
C GLN A 8 7.50 11.75 12.56
N ALA A 9 6.92 12.28 13.64
CA ALA A 9 6.18 11.48 14.60
C ALA A 9 4.90 10.86 13.99
N LEU A 10 4.22 11.59 13.12
CA LEU A 10 3.04 11.10 12.40
C LEU A 10 3.42 10.04 11.35
N ASP A 11 4.51 10.25 10.62
CA ASP A 11 5.01 9.29 9.63
C ASP A 11 5.43 7.98 10.30
N ALA A 12 6.12 8.05 11.44
CA ALA A 12 6.49 6.88 12.22
C ALA A 12 5.27 6.10 12.73
N LYS A 13 4.23 6.80 13.22
CA LYS A 13 2.97 6.16 13.63
C LYS A 13 2.25 5.53 12.45
N THR A 14 2.24 6.18 11.30
CA THR A 14 1.62 5.66 10.06
C THR A 14 2.35 4.41 9.58
N ALA A 15 3.68 4.42 9.53
CA ALA A 15 4.49 3.25 9.20
C ALA A 15 4.23 2.08 10.17
N THR A 16 4.14 2.37 11.47
CA THR A 16 3.83 1.37 12.49
C THR A 16 2.46 0.74 12.27
N LEU A 17 1.43 1.57 11.98
CA LEU A 17 0.09 1.09 11.67
C LEU A 17 0.09 0.20 10.42
N CYS A 18 0.73 0.63 9.33
CA CYS A 18 0.80 -0.15 8.11
C CYS A 18 1.48 -1.51 8.32
N ASN A 19 2.56 -1.56 9.10
CA ASN A 19 3.23 -2.81 9.44
C ASN A 19 2.34 -3.72 10.30
N ASN A 20 1.60 -3.15 11.25
CA ASN A 20 0.68 -3.92 12.10
C ASN A 20 -0.49 -4.53 11.33
N ILE A 21 -1.00 -3.82 10.31
CA ILE A 21 -2.07 -4.30 9.42
C ILE A 21 -1.56 -5.46 8.56
N LYS A 22 -0.35 -5.34 7.99
CA LYS A 22 0.24 -6.35 7.10
C LYS A 22 0.81 -7.57 7.83
N ALA A 23 0.97 -7.48 9.15
CA ALA A 23 1.55 -8.54 9.96
C ALA A 23 0.67 -9.79 9.91
N ASP A 24 1.32 -10.94 9.74
CA ASP A 24 0.72 -12.26 9.94
C ASP A 24 0.18 -12.37 11.38
N LYS A 25 -1.11 -12.68 11.50
CA LYS A 25 -1.88 -12.85 12.74
C LYS A 25 -2.34 -14.28 12.94
N ASP A 26 -2.41 -15.10 11.90
CA ASP A 26 -2.89 -16.48 11.96
C ASP A 26 -1.75 -17.50 12.05
N GLY A 27 -0.51 -17.07 11.81
CA GLY A 27 0.70 -17.89 11.89
C GLY A 27 0.86 -18.84 10.71
N ASN A 28 0.10 -18.63 9.63
CA ASN A 28 0.23 -19.40 8.40
C ASN A 28 1.26 -18.72 7.47
N PRO A 29 2.47 -19.29 7.34
CA PRO A 29 3.53 -18.67 6.55
C PRO A 29 3.24 -18.62 5.05
N ASN A 30 2.17 -19.29 4.59
CA ASN A 30 1.78 -19.34 3.18
C ASN A 30 0.68 -18.33 2.82
N THR A 31 0.18 -17.57 3.80
CA THR A 31 -0.88 -16.58 3.56
C THR A 31 -0.56 -15.26 4.20
N GLN A 32 -0.78 -14.17 3.46
CA GLN A 32 -0.94 -12.87 4.08
C GLN A 32 -2.41 -12.73 4.51
N ASP A 33 -2.64 -12.29 5.75
CA ASP A 33 -4.00 -12.04 6.23
C ASP A 33 -4.64 -10.84 5.55
N ILE A 34 -3.87 -9.77 5.41
CA ILE A 34 -4.35 -8.49 4.86
C ILE A 34 -3.35 -7.98 3.83
N TYR A 35 -3.86 -7.76 2.62
CA TYR A 35 -3.15 -7.08 1.54
C TYR A 35 -3.50 -5.59 1.58
N VAL A 36 -2.48 -4.75 1.72
CA VAL A 36 -2.64 -3.29 1.73
C VAL A 36 -2.27 -2.76 0.36
N TYR A 37 -3.25 -2.20 -0.34
CA TYR A 37 -3.04 -1.49 -1.60
C TYR A 37 -2.98 0.02 -1.32
N THR A 38 -2.03 0.73 -1.92
CA THR A 38 -1.93 2.19 -1.83
C THR A 38 -1.84 2.81 -3.21
N ILE A 39 -2.47 3.97 -3.36
CA ILE A 39 -2.48 4.77 -4.57
C ILE A 39 -2.03 6.17 -4.17
N SER A 40 -0.86 6.62 -4.63
CA SER A 40 -0.52 8.04 -4.60
C SER A 40 -1.19 8.71 -5.79
N PHE A 41 -2.12 9.64 -5.53
CA PHE A 41 -2.90 10.29 -6.56
C PHE A 41 -2.64 11.79 -6.58
N ALA A 42 -2.18 12.32 -7.73
CA ALA A 42 -1.87 13.74 -7.93
C ALA A 42 -0.93 14.32 -6.85
N MET A 43 0.10 13.55 -6.47
CA MET A 43 1.07 13.89 -5.39
C MET A 43 2.42 14.37 -5.94
N GLU A 44 2.43 15.04 -7.10
CA GLU A 44 3.67 15.53 -7.71
C GLU A 44 4.43 16.46 -6.76
N GLY A 45 5.71 16.15 -6.52
CA GLY A 45 6.56 16.90 -5.59
C GLY A 45 6.50 16.44 -4.12
N GLU A 46 5.53 15.61 -3.73
CA GLU A 46 5.35 15.13 -2.35
C GLU A 46 6.09 13.80 -2.08
N VAL A 47 7.41 13.80 -2.30
CA VAL A 47 8.26 12.58 -2.27
C VAL A 47 8.17 11.82 -0.94
N GLU A 48 8.13 12.53 0.19
CA GLU A 48 8.05 11.91 1.52
C GLU A 48 6.75 11.12 1.70
N ALA A 49 5.62 11.73 1.33
CA ALA A 49 4.32 11.09 1.43
C ALA A 49 4.15 9.94 0.43
N GLN A 50 4.69 10.07 -0.80
CA GLN A 50 4.77 8.97 -1.76
C GLN A 50 5.58 7.79 -1.22
N ASN A 51 6.72 8.05 -0.57
CA ASN A 51 7.53 7.00 0.05
C ASN A 51 6.80 6.32 1.21
N LEU A 52 6.07 7.09 2.03
CA LEU A 52 5.26 6.54 3.11
C LEU A 52 4.15 5.62 2.57
N LEU A 53 3.44 6.05 1.52
CA LEU A 53 2.41 5.23 0.87
C LEU A 53 3.00 3.97 0.22
N ARG A 54 4.17 4.08 -0.41
CA ARG A 54 4.88 2.93 -0.99
C ARG A 54 5.30 1.93 0.08
N ALA A 55 5.87 2.39 1.18
CA ALA A 55 6.25 1.54 2.32
C ALA A 55 5.03 0.90 3.00
N CYS A 56 3.87 1.58 2.97
CA CYS A 56 2.64 1.09 3.54
C CYS A 56 2.02 -0.08 2.74
N ALA A 57 2.16 -0.08 1.40
CA ALA A 57 1.67 -1.16 0.55
C ALA A 57 2.26 -2.53 0.94
N THR A 58 1.54 -3.61 0.63
CA THR A 58 2.10 -4.96 0.66
C THR A 58 3.23 -5.06 -0.38
N PRO A 59 4.38 -5.67 -0.03
CA PRO A 59 5.49 -5.81 -0.97
C PRO A 59 5.08 -6.62 -2.21
N PRO A 60 5.66 -6.34 -3.39
CA PRO A 60 5.36 -7.03 -4.65
C PRO A 60 5.41 -8.56 -4.55
N SER A 61 6.39 -9.11 -3.81
CA SER A 61 6.59 -10.54 -3.60
C SER A 61 5.39 -11.25 -2.96
N SER A 62 4.56 -10.51 -2.24
CA SER A 62 3.40 -11.03 -1.53
C SER A 62 2.11 -10.37 -1.98
N CYS A 63 2.14 -9.54 -3.03
CA CYS A 63 0.95 -8.86 -3.49
C CYS A 63 0.24 -9.71 -4.58
N PRO A 64 -1.09 -9.90 -4.50
CA PRO A 64 -1.86 -10.46 -5.60
C PRO A 64 -1.73 -9.57 -6.84
N GLY A 65 -1.40 -10.17 -7.98
CA GLY A 65 -1.04 -9.41 -9.18
C GLY A 65 0.33 -8.72 -9.13
N ASN A 66 1.19 -9.06 -8.17
CA ASN A 66 2.58 -8.58 -8.02
C ASN A 66 2.74 -7.05 -7.84
N GLN A 67 1.66 -6.31 -7.58
CA GLN A 67 1.74 -4.86 -7.41
C GLN A 67 0.62 -4.34 -6.49
N CYS A 68 1.02 -3.76 -5.36
CA CYS A 68 0.10 -3.18 -4.38
C CYS A 68 0.32 -1.67 -4.19
N TYR A 69 1.37 -1.09 -4.77
CA TYR A 69 1.59 0.35 -4.81
C TYR A 69 1.39 0.87 -6.24
N TYR A 70 0.69 1.99 -6.37
CA TYR A 70 0.44 2.68 -7.63
C TYR A 70 0.72 4.16 -7.48
N ASP A 71 1.48 4.72 -8.43
CA ASP A 71 1.65 6.16 -8.55
C ASP A 71 0.85 6.66 -9.74
N VAL A 72 -0.09 7.55 -9.48
CA VAL A 72 -1.14 7.97 -10.40
C VAL A 72 -1.13 9.50 -10.50
N PRO A 73 -0.37 10.07 -11.46
CA PRO A 73 -0.33 11.51 -11.65
C PRO A 73 -1.67 12.09 -12.13
N VAL A 74 -2.45 11.31 -12.91
CA VAL A 74 -3.65 11.83 -13.59
C VAL A 74 -4.90 10.95 -13.37
N PRO A 75 -6.12 11.53 -13.28
CA PRO A 75 -7.35 10.79 -12.96
C PRO A 75 -7.68 9.66 -13.93
N GLU A 76 -7.34 9.79 -15.20
CA GLU A 76 -7.69 8.84 -16.27
C GLU A 76 -7.09 7.45 -16.00
N GLN A 77 -5.96 7.39 -15.30
CA GLN A 77 -5.25 6.16 -14.95
C GLN A 77 -5.88 5.42 -13.76
N LEU A 78 -6.71 6.08 -12.94
CA LEU A 78 -7.35 5.45 -11.76
C LEU A 78 -8.20 4.24 -12.14
N SER A 79 -8.93 4.33 -13.25
CA SER A 79 -9.78 3.24 -13.75
C SER A 79 -8.98 1.96 -13.99
N GLY A 80 -7.81 2.08 -14.62
CA GLY A 80 -6.89 0.97 -14.87
C GLY A 80 -6.29 0.41 -13.57
N VAL A 81 -5.93 1.28 -12.63
CA VAL A 81 -5.43 0.86 -11.30
C VAL A 81 -6.48 0.06 -10.54
N PHE A 82 -7.71 0.55 -10.43
CA PHE A 82 -8.78 -0.19 -9.75
C PHE A 82 -9.12 -1.51 -10.46
N ALA A 83 -9.06 -1.56 -11.79
CA ALA A 83 -9.22 -2.81 -12.54
C ALA A 83 -8.10 -3.83 -12.20
N HIS A 84 -6.85 -3.36 -12.11
CA HIS A 84 -5.72 -4.23 -11.73
C HIS A 84 -5.86 -4.77 -10.30
N ILE A 85 -6.25 -3.91 -9.34
CA ILE A 85 -6.55 -4.32 -7.96
C ILE A 85 -7.68 -5.36 -7.93
N ALA A 86 -8.76 -5.14 -8.68
CA ALA A 86 -9.88 -6.08 -8.76
C ALA A 86 -9.46 -7.44 -9.32
N MET A 87 -8.58 -7.48 -10.33
CA MET A 87 -8.01 -8.72 -10.84
C MET A 87 -7.16 -9.45 -9.79
N GLY A 88 -6.32 -8.73 -9.06
CA GLY A 88 -5.53 -9.29 -7.94
C GLY A 88 -6.42 -9.89 -6.84
N ILE A 89 -7.49 -9.18 -6.45
CA ILE A 89 -8.47 -9.70 -5.49
C ILE A 89 -9.18 -10.95 -6.03
N ASN A 90 -9.52 -10.98 -7.32
CA ASN A 90 -10.14 -12.16 -7.92
C ASN A 90 -9.20 -13.38 -7.91
N GLN A 91 -7.89 -13.19 -8.10
CA GLN A 91 -6.91 -14.27 -7.98
C GLN A 91 -6.91 -14.91 -6.58
N LEU A 92 -7.02 -14.10 -5.52
CA LEU A 92 -7.14 -14.61 -4.15
C LEU A 92 -8.36 -15.51 -3.94
N ARG A 93 -9.44 -15.27 -4.69
CA ARG A 93 -10.65 -16.09 -4.63
C ARG A 93 -10.46 -17.44 -5.30
N LEU A 94 -9.58 -17.53 -6.30
CA LEU A 94 -9.32 -18.75 -7.06
C LEU A 94 -8.26 -19.63 -6.42
N THR A 95 -7.38 -19.06 -5.59
CA THR A 95 -6.30 -19.77 -4.90
C THR A 95 -6.63 -20.22 -3.48
N ARG A 96 -7.84 -19.92 -2.99
CA ARG A 96 -8.42 -20.46 -1.74
C ARG A 96 -9.36 -21.61 -2.05
#